data_AF-A0A8H7ZRQ7-F1
#
_entry.id   AF-A0A8H7ZRQ7-F1
#
_cell.length_a   1.000
_cell.length_b   1.000
_cell.length_c   1.000
_cell.angle_alpha   90.00
_cell.angle_beta   90.00
_cell.angle_gamma   90.00
#
_symmetry.space_group_name_H-M   'P 1'
#
loop_
_entity.id
_entity.type
_entity.pdbx_description
1 polymer ?
#
loop_
_entity_poly.entity_id
_entity_poly.type
_entity_poly.pdbx_seq_one_letter_code
_entity_poly.pdbx_strand_id
1 'polypeptide(L)'
;MLKRHNPCKREGEQFANAFFDTATKVKIARALDDLGVEYLELPSPAASEQSYQDCKTIASLGLKAKILTHTRCHMDDARIAVETGVDGIDVVIGTSSYLREFSHGKDMDYIISQATEVINFIKAAGLEVRFSSEDSFRSDLVDLLN
;
A
#
# COMPACT_ATOMS: atom_id res chain seq x y z
N MET A 1 -5.17 -4.00 -21.24
CA MET A 1 -6.14 -4.80 -20.45
C MET A 1 -6.55 -3.92 -19.26
N LEU A 2 -7.79 -3.42 -19.25
CA LEU A 2 -8.27 -2.46 -18.27
C LEU A 2 -8.62 -3.23 -16.97
N LYS A 3 -7.78 -3.15 -15.93
CA LYS A 3 -8.02 -3.79 -14.64
C LYS A 3 -8.95 -2.90 -13.80
N ARG A 4 -10.03 -3.47 -13.23
CA ARG A 4 -10.96 -2.71 -12.38
C ARG A 4 -10.39 -2.65 -10.96
N HIS A 5 -9.98 -1.45 -10.57
CA HIS A 5 -9.39 -1.16 -9.28
C HIS A 5 -10.46 -0.50 -8.40
N ASN A 6 -10.72 -1.02 -7.19
CA ASN A 6 -11.72 -0.44 -6.28
C ASN A 6 -11.05 0.11 -5.00
N PRO A 7 -10.79 1.43 -4.92
CA PRO A 7 -10.17 2.07 -3.75
C PRO A 7 -11.12 2.23 -2.55
N CYS A 8 -12.35 1.70 -2.60
CA CYS A 8 -13.42 1.97 -1.64
C CYS A 8 -13.06 1.79 -0.16
N LYS A 9 -12.06 0.95 0.18
CA LYS A 9 -11.66 0.75 1.58
C LYS A 9 -10.69 1.81 2.09
N ARG A 10 -9.76 2.28 1.25
CA ARG A 10 -8.79 3.32 1.61
C ARG A 10 -9.43 4.71 1.64
N GLU A 11 -10.18 5.06 0.59
CA GLU A 11 -10.86 6.36 0.55
C GLU A 11 -12.16 6.37 1.37
N GLY A 12 -12.81 5.21 1.55
CA GLY A 12 -14.00 5.08 2.38
C GLY A 12 -13.75 5.36 3.86
N GLU A 13 -12.62 4.91 4.42
CA GLU A 13 -12.22 5.21 5.81
C GLU A 13 -11.72 6.66 6.00
N GLN A 14 -11.43 7.39 4.92
CA GLN A 14 -11.14 8.83 4.97
C GLN A 14 -12.42 9.69 5.03
N PHE A 15 -13.61 9.09 4.88
CA PHE A 15 -14.84 9.77 5.27
C PHE A 15 -14.91 9.85 6.79
N ALA A 16 -15.11 11.06 7.33
CA ALA A 16 -15.05 11.43 8.74
C ALA A 16 -15.90 10.59 9.74
N ASN A 17 -16.66 9.60 9.28
CA ASN A 17 -17.55 8.76 10.09
C ASN A 17 -17.47 7.24 9.81
N ALA A 18 -16.49 6.77 9.04
CA ALA A 18 -16.38 5.35 8.69
C ALA A 18 -15.47 4.57 9.65
N PHE A 19 -15.93 4.38 10.89
CA PHE A 19 -15.29 3.45 11.84
C PHE A 19 -15.90 2.06 11.68
N PHE A 20 -15.21 1.19 10.94
CA PHE A 20 -15.61 -0.21 10.82
C PHE A 20 -14.88 -1.05 11.86
N ASP A 21 -15.62 -1.88 12.60
CA ASP A 21 -15.02 -2.95 13.39
C ASP A 21 -14.51 -4.08 12.48
N THR A 22 -13.63 -4.93 13.01
CA THR A 22 -13.06 -6.07 12.27
C THR A 22 -14.15 -6.95 11.65
N ALA A 23 -15.23 -7.20 12.38
CA ALA A 23 -16.35 -8.02 11.90
C ALA A 23 -17.03 -7.41 10.67
N THR A 24 -17.23 -6.09 10.66
CA THR A 24 -17.79 -5.37 9.51
C THR A 24 -16.81 -5.36 8.35
N LYS A 25 -15.51 -5.16 8.59
CA LYS A 25 -14.50 -5.23 7.53
C LYS A 25 -14.44 -6.60 6.86
N VAL A 26 -14.58 -7.68 7.63
CA VAL A 26 -14.67 -9.06 7.12
C VAL A 26 -15.91 -9.26 6.26
N LYS A 27 -17.09 -8.79 6.73
CA LYS A 27 -18.34 -8.86 5.95
C LYS A 27 -18.22 -8.11 4.63
N ILE A 28 -17.66 -6.90 4.65
CA ILE A 28 -17.42 -6.11 3.43
C ILE A 28 -16.41 -6.81 2.52
N ALA A 29 -15.33 -7.37 3.05
CA ALA A 29 -14.35 -8.11 2.26
C ALA A 29 -14.98 -9.28 1.49
N ARG A 30 -15.80 -10.10 2.17
CA ARG A 30 -16.53 -11.20 1.55
C ARG A 30 -17.54 -10.73 0.51
N ALA A 31 -18.32 -9.68 0.82
CA ALA A 31 -19.29 -9.14 -0.12
C ALA A 31 -18.63 -8.58 -1.39
N LEU A 32 -17.46 -7.96 -1.27
CA LEU A 32 -16.69 -7.48 -2.43
C LEU A 32 -16.07 -8.64 -3.22
N ASP A 33 -15.58 -9.69 -2.54
CA ASP A 33 -15.10 -10.91 -3.18
C ASP A 33 -16.20 -11.60 -3.99
N ASP A 34 -17.40 -11.70 -3.43
CA ASP A 34 -18.59 -12.25 -4.11
C ASP A 34 -19.01 -11.40 -5.32
N LEU A 35 -18.79 -10.08 -5.27
CA LEU A 35 -19.00 -9.18 -6.40
C LEU A 35 -17.96 -9.38 -7.53
N GLY A 36 -16.86 -10.10 -7.24
CA GLY A 36 -15.81 -10.42 -8.20
C GLY A 36 -14.77 -9.32 -8.38
N VAL A 37 -14.46 -8.56 -7.32
CA VAL A 37 -13.30 -7.66 -7.36
C VAL A 37 -12.01 -8.46 -7.46
N GLU A 38 -11.04 -7.98 -8.24
CA GLU A 38 -9.75 -8.65 -8.39
C GLU A 38 -8.79 -8.34 -7.23
N TYR A 39 -8.91 -7.14 -6.66
CA TYR A 39 -8.02 -6.61 -5.62
C TYR A 39 -8.82 -5.96 -4.51
N LEU A 40 -8.41 -6.20 -3.27
CA LEU A 40 -8.91 -5.55 -2.06
C LEU A 40 -7.75 -4.86 -1.36
N GLU A 41 -7.81 -3.54 -1.29
CA GLU A 41 -6.83 -2.75 -0.54
C GLU A 41 -7.25 -2.56 0.91
N LEU A 42 -6.28 -2.66 1.81
CA LEU A 42 -6.41 -2.40 3.23
C LEU A 42 -5.50 -1.23 3.65
N PRO A 43 -5.85 -0.54 4.75
CA PRO A 43 -4.97 0.45 5.36
C PRO A 43 -3.61 -0.14 5.73
N SER A 44 -2.62 0.73 5.93
CA SER A 44 -1.29 0.31 6.39
C SER A 44 -1.40 -0.45 7.71
N PRO A 45 -0.82 -1.66 7.83
CA PRO A 45 -0.79 -2.38 9.09
C PRO A 45 0.10 -1.67 10.13
N ALA A 46 1.02 -0.79 9.69
CA ALA A 46 1.81 0.05 10.58
C ALA A 46 1.03 1.22 11.19
N ALA A 47 -0.21 1.49 10.74
CA ALA A 47 -1.01 2.60 11.25
C ALA A 47 -1.46 2.40 12.71
N SER A 48 -1.76 1.16 13.10
CA SER A 48 -2.12 0.78 14.47
C SER A 48 -2.12 -0.73 14.64
N GLU A 49 -2.03 -1.21 15.87
CA GLU A 49 -2.17 -2.64 16.19
C GLU A 49 -3.49 -3.22 15.65
N GLN A 50 -4.58 -2.45 15.73
CA GLN A 50 -5.86 -2.88 15.16
C GLN A 50 -5.79 -3.04 13.64
N SER A 51 -5.09 -2.16 12.93
CA SER A 51 -4.91 -2.25 11.47
C SER A 51 -4.08 -3.48 11.09
N TYR A 52 -3.06 -3.80 11.89
CA TYR A 52 -2.27 -5.03 11.73
C TYR A 52 -3.15 -6.28 11.89
N GLN A 53 -3.95 -6.36 12.96
CA GLN A 53 -4.84 -7.50 13.20
C GLN A 53 -5.94 -7.61 12.12
N ASP A 54 -6.49 -6.49 11.66
CA ASP A 54 -7.47 -6.47 10.57
C ASP A 54 -6.87 -6.98 9.26
N CYS A 55 -5.65 -6.54 8.91
CA CYS A 55 -4.94 -7.01 7.72
C CYS A 55 -4.71 -8.52 7.76
N LYS A 56 -4.18 -9.01 8.88
CA LYS A 56 -3.91 -10.43 9.09
C LYS A 56 -5.20 -11.27 9.05
N THR A 57 -6.28 -10.76 9.65
CA THR A 57 -7.58 -11.44 9.64
C THR A 57 -8.13 -11.53 8.23
N ILE A 58 -8.10 -10.44 7.45
CA ILE A 58 -8.66 -10.41 6.10
C ILE A 58 -7.81 -11.23 5.12
N ALA A 59 -6.49 -11.14 5.22
CA ALA A 59 -5.56 -11.93 4.40
C ALA A 59 -5.74 -13.45 4.59
N SER A 60 -6.09 -13.88 5.81
CA SER A 60 -6.32 -15.30 6.12
C SER A 60 -7.72 -15.84 5.75
N LEU A 61 -8.61 -15.01 5.17
CA LEU A 61 -9.96 -15.44 4.80
C LEU A 61 -10.03 -16.36 3.58
N GLY A 62 -8.94 -16.46 2.79
CA GLY A 62 -8.90 -17.26 1.57
C GLY A 62 -9.85 -16.76 0.49
N LEU A 63 -9.94 -15.43 0.32
CA LEU A 63 -10.74 -14.77 -0.71
C LEU A 63 -10.17 -15.05 -2.11
N LYS A 64 -11.00 -14.92 -3.15
CA LYS A 64 -10.53 -15.01 -4.55
C LYS A 64 -9.80 -13.74 -4.97
N ALA A 65 -10.22 -12.60 -4.43
CA ALA A 65 -9.57 -11.31 -4.57
C ALA A 65 -8.20 -11.31 -3.90
N LYS A 66 -7.21 -10.70 -4.54
CA LYS A 66 -5.89 -10.47 -3.95
C LYS A 66 -5.97 -9.37 -2.91
N ILE A 67 -5.38 -9.59 -1.75
CA ILE A 67 -5.35 -8.63 -0.66
C ILE A 67 -4.06 -7.82 -0.78
N LEU A 68 -4.21 -6.51 -0.93
CA LEU A 68 -3.12 -5.55 -0.97
C LEU A 68 -3.16 -4.67 0.28
N THR A 69 -2.01 -4.18 0.72
CA THR A 69 -1.94 -3.12 1.73
C THR A 69 -1.05 -1.98 1.27
N HIS A 70 -1.34 -0.78 1.75
CA HIS A 70 -0.62 0.42 1.39
C HIS A 70 0.40 0.80 2.47
N THR A 71 1.67 0.89 2.12
CA THR A 71 2.74 1.25 3.06
C THR A 71 3.53 2.47 2.60
N ARG A 72 4.19 3.14 3.54
CA ARG A 72 5.26 4.08 3.18
C ARG A 72 6.42 3.32 2.56
N CYS A 73 7.25 4.02 1.80
CA CYS A 73 8.52 3.51 1.29
C CYS A 73 9.59 3.41 2.40
N HIS A 74 9.31 2.60 3.43
CA HIS A 74 10.21 2.35 4.55
C HIS A 74 10.26 0.84 4.84
N MET A 75 11.43 0.38 5.29
CA MET A 75 11.67 -1.04 5.44
C MET A 75 10.89 -1.67 6.60
N ASP A 76 10.72 -0.96 7.70
CA ASP A 76 9.90 -1.43 8.82
C ASP A 76 8.42 -1.59 8.44
N ASP A 77 7.84 -0.64 7.71
CA ASP A 77 6.47 -0.77 7.19
C ASP A 77 6.33 -1.99 6.26
N ALA A 78 7.32 -2.22 5.39
CA ALA A 78 7.32 -3.37 4.48
C ALA A 78 7.44 -4.70 5.23
N ARG A 79 8.28 -4.78 6.27
CA ARG A 79 8.39 -5.98 7.13
C ARG A 79 7.05 -6.30 7.80
N ILE A 80 6.44 -5.30 8.43
CA ILE A 80 5.13 -5.45 9.09
C ILE A 80 4.08 -5.92 8.07
N ALA A 81 4.06 -5.34 6.87
CA ALA A 81 3.14 -5.76 5.82
C ALA A 81 3.36 -7.21 5.36
N VAL A 82 4.60 -7.63 5.13
CA VAL A 82 4.92 -9.03 4.78
C VAL A 82 4.41 -10.00 5.86
N GLU A 83 4.55 -9.66 7.14
CA GLU A 83 4.09 -10.51 8.26
C GLU A 83 2.58 -10.70 8.32
N THR A 84 1.79 -9.80 7.73
CA THR A 84 0.32 -9.93 7.72
C THR A 84 -0.19 -11.00 6.77
N GLY A 85 0.64 -11.45 5.81
CA GLY A 85 0.25 -12.47 4.83
C GLY A 85 -0.58 -11.95 3.67
N VAL A 86 -0.54 -10.65 3.38
CA VAL A 86 -1.13 -10.05 2.17
C VAL A 86 -0.49 -10.60 0.90
N ASP A 87 -1.20 -10.54 -0.22
CA ASP A 87 -0.71 -10.97 -1.53
C ASP A 87 0.22 -9.94 -2.19
N GLY A 88 0.14 -8.69 -1.76
CA GLY A 88 0.97 -7.60 -2.28
C GLY A 88 0.96 -6.33 -1.45
N ILE A 89 1.91 -5.46 -1.78
CA ILE A 89 2.16 -4.21 -1.08
C ILE A 89 2.23 -3.06 -2.09
N ASP A 90 1.39 -2.06 -1.87
CA ASP A 90 1.38 -0.81 -2.58
C ASP A 90 2.22 0.20 -1.80
N VAL A 91 3.43 0.45 -2.29
CA VAL A 91 4.41 1.35 -1.68
C VAL A 91 4.20 2.76 -2.23
N VAL A 92 3.97 3.73 -1.34
CA VAL A 92 3.95 5.16 -1.68
C VAL A 92 5.22 5.86 -1.26
N ILE A 93 5.72 6.74 -2.12
CA ILE A 93 6.73 7.72 -1.75
C ILE A 93 6.16 9.13 -1.91
N GLY A 94 6.23 9.93 -0.83
CA GLY A 94 5.92 11.35 -0.88
C GLY A 94 7.13 12.10 -1.43
N THR A 95 7.04 12.60 -2.66
CA THR A 95 8.14 13.38 -3.26
C THR A 95 8.27 14.73 -2.53
N SER A 96 7.15 15.35 -2.12
CA SER A 96 7.11 16.75 -1.67
C SER A 96 7.65 17.03 -0.26
N SER A 97 7.66 16.08 0.67
CA SER A 97 8.20 16.27 2.03
C SER A 97 9.71 16.09 2.09
N TYR A 98 10.27 15.17 1.30
CA TYR A 98 11.72 14.91 1.26
C TYR A 98 12.45 15.88 0.30
N LEU A 99 11.87 16.16 -0.88
CA LEU A 99 12.49 17.06 -1.87
C LEU A 99 12.61 18.51 -1.40
N ARG A 100 11.71 18.98 -0.53
CA ARG A 100 11.71 20.39 -0.07
C ARG A 100 12.79 20.73 0.94
N GLU A 101 13.25 19.78 1.76
CA GLU A 101 14.35 20.03 2.72
C GLU A 101 15.74 19.80 2.10
N PHE A 102 15.84 18.96 1.07
CA PHE A 102 17.12 18.49 0.53
C PHE A 102 17.42 18.95 -0.92
N SER A 103 16.83 20.06 -1.35
CA SER A 103 16.96 20.67 -2.70
C SER A 103 18.39 21.16 -3.09
N HIS A 104 19.41 20.32 -2.93
CA HIS A 104 20.75 20.46 -3.50
C HIS A 104 21.21 19.17 -4.21
N GLY A 105 20.29 18.48 -4.90
CA GLY A 105 20.60 17.51 -5.97
C GLY A 105 21.31 16.20 -5.56
N LYS A 106 21.55 15.97 -4.27
CA LYS A 106 22.30 14.80 -3.76
C LYS A 106 21.43 13.67 -3.19
N ASP A 107 20.12 13.86 -3.11
CA ASP A 107 19.24 13.00 -2.31
C ASP A 107 18.28 12.13 -3.15
N MET A 108 18.22 12.36 -4.47
CA MET A 108 17.45 11.50 -5.37
C MET A 108 18.05 10.10 -5.47
N ASP A 109 19.38 9.98 -5.53
CA ASP A 109 20.06 8.68 -5.50
C ASP A 109 19.76 7.94 -4.19
N TYR A 110 19.66 8.66 -3.07
CA TYR A 110 19.30 8.08 -1.78
C TYR A 110 17.84 7.57 -1.79
N ILE A 111 16.90 8.37 -2.28
CA ILE A 111 15.49 7.98 -2.46
C ILE A 111 15.37 6.72 -3.34
N ILE A 112 16.04 6.71 -4.50
CA ILE A 112 16.02 5.57 -5.43
C ILE A 112 16.62 4.35 -4.74
N SER A 113 17.72 4.51 -3.99
CA SER A 113 18.36 3.41 -3.27
C SER A 113 17.44 2.81 -2.20
N GLN A 114 16.76 3.65 -1.40
CA GLN A 114 15.79 3.20 -0.39
C GLN A 114 14.59 2.51 -1.03
N ALA A 115 14.01 3.09 -2.08
CA ALA A 115 12.90 2.48 -2.80
C ALA A 115 13.28 1.13 -3.41
N THR A 116 14.47 1.04 -4.00
CA THR A 116 15.01 -0.20 -4.57
C THR A 116 15.19 -1.26 -3.50
N GLU A 117 15.72 -0.91 -2.34
CA GLU A 117 15.87 -1.83 -1.20
C GLU A 117 14.51 -2.39 -0.75
N VAL A 118 13.53 -1.50 -0.57
CA VAL A 118 12.17 -1.87 -0.14
C VAL A 118 11.49 -2.79 -1.16
N ILE A 119 11.54 -2.42 -2.45
CA ILE A 119 10.95 -3.21 -3.53
C ILE A 119 11.59 -4.60 -3.60
N ASN A 120 12.93 -4.68 -3.50
CA ASN A 120 13.64 -5.95 -3.56
C ASN A 120 13.29 -6.86 -2.38
N PHE A 121 13.16 -6.31 -1.17
CA PHE A 121 12.71 -7.07 0.00
C PHE A 121 11.32 -7.68 -0.21
N ILE A 122 10.36 -6.89 -0.68
CA ILE A 122 8.98 -7.37 -0.88
C ILE A 122 8.93 -8.44 -1.98
N LYS A 123 9.67 -8.24 -3.08
CA LYS A 123 9.77 -9.24 -4.15
C LYS A 123 10.45 -10.52 -3.68
N ALA A 124 11.46 -10.43 -2.82
CA ALA A 124 12.11 -11.61 -2.24
C ALA A 124 11.18 -12.39 -1.31
N ALA A 125 10.20 -11.74 -0.69
CA ALA A 125 9.13 -12.37 0.07
C ALA A 125 8.05 -13.04 -0.81
N GLY A 126 8.15 -12.91 -2.15
CA GLY A 126 7.22 -13.51 -3.10
C GLY A 126 5.91 -12.76 -3.29
N LEU A 127 5.82 -11.51 -2.81
CA LEU A 127 4.62 -10.69 -2.88
C LEU A 127 4.59 -9.79 -4.12
N GLU A 128 3.40 -9.39 -4.55
CA GLU A 128 3.25 -8.34 -5.57
C GLU A 128 3.69 -6.98 -4.99
N VAL A 129 4.42 -6.20 -5.79
CA VAL A 129 4.75 -4.81 -5.45
C VAL A 129 4.08 -3.89 -6.45
N ARG A 130 3.45 -2.84 -5.94
CA ARG A 130 3.09 -1.66 -6.71
C ARG A 130 3.81 -0.47 -6.12
N PHE A 131 4.35 0.39 -6.98
CA PHE A 131 5.02 1.60 -6.55
C PHE A 131 4.25 2.81 -7.09
N SER A 132 3.93 3.75 -6.21
CA SER A 132 3.21 4.97 -6.53
C SER A 132 3.97 6.18 -5.98
N SER A 133 4.08 7.24 -6.78
CA SER A 133 4.57 8.54 -6.30
C SER A 133 3.39 9.42 -5.91
N GLU A 134 3.37 9.92 -4.68
CA GLU A 134 2.47 11.01 -4.31
C GLU A 134 3.02 12.29 -4.96
N ASP A 135 2.16 13.04 -5.67
CA ASP A 135 2.50 14.31 -6.36
C ASP A 135 3.14 14.18 -7.77
N SER A 136 2.83 13.14 -8.55
CA SER A 136 3.35 12.94 -9.93
C SER A 136 3.02 14.07 -10.92
N PHE A 137 2.05 14.95 -10.61
CA PHE A 137 1.69 16.10 -11.45
C PHE A 137 2.46 17.38 -11.14
N ARG A 138 3.29 17.40 -10.09
CA ARG A 138 4.18 18.54 -9.74
C ARG A 138 5.66 18.18 -9.78
N SER A 139 6.00 16.91 -9.98
CA SER A 139 7.37 16.44 -10.22
C SER A 139 7.73 16.61 -11.70
N ASP A 140 8.99 16.97 -11.98
CA ASP A 140 9.50 17.07 -13.33
C ASP A 140 9.55 15.67 -13.99
N LEU A 141 9.19 15.59 -15.28
CA LEU A 141 9.09 14.32 -16.02
C LEU A 141 10.43 13.55 -16.05
N VAL A 142 11.54 14.27 -15.88
CA VAL A 142 12.91 13.72 -15.87
C VAL A 142 13.19 12.87 -14.64
N ASP A 143 12.59 13.19 -13.49
CA ASP A 143 12.82 12.50 -12.21
C ASP A 143 11.96 11.22 -12.06
N LEU A 144 10.92 11.06 -12.89
CA LEU A 144 10.00 9.91 -12.85
C LEU A 144 10.39 8.76 -13.79
N LEU A 145 11.26 9.00 -14.77
CA LEU A 145 11.47 8.09 -15.92
C LEU A 145 12.91 7.58 -16.08
N ASN A 146 13.85 7.96 -15.21
CA ASN A 146 15.24 7.47 -15.23
C ASN A 146 15.56 6.56 -14.06
#